data_AF-A0A254RQY5-F1
#
_entry.id   AF-A0A254RQY5-F1
#
_cell.length_a   1.000
_cell.length_b   1.000
_cell.length_c   1.000
_cell.angle_alpha   90.00
_cell.angle_beta   90.00
_cell.angle_gamma   90.00
#
_symmetry.space_group_name_H-M   'P 1'
#
loop_
_entity.id
_entity.type
_entity.pdbx_description
1 polymer ?
#
loop_
_entity_poly.entity_id
_entity_poly.type
_entity_poly.pdbx_seq_one_letter_code
_entity_poly.pdbx_strand_id
1 'polypeptide(L)'
;MTTGDVVTPEPQKRSWVNLCNVQESFELWTYTLETIVAEKIESILSKGVLNTRPRDFYDVYMLSKLKKFNGKRFSLALKKTCEHRKSWDQVKNAVEHFVDIENSGSLKQFWERYAKSNSYAANIGYNDIVAVIKNLLTAI
;
A
#
# COMPACT_ATOMS: atom_id res chain seq x y z
N MET A 1 6.31 18.18 4.35
CA MET A 1 4.92 18.67 4.12
C MET A 1 4.26 17.71 3.15
N THR A 2 3.18 17.05 3.56
CA THR A 2 2.42 16.10 2.72
C THR A 2 1.07 16.74 2.45
N THR A 3 0.99 17.56 1.39
CA THR A 3 -0.25 18.18 0.93
C THR A 3 -0.23 18.13 -0.61
N GLY A 4 -1.23 17.54 -1.24
CA GLY A 4 -1.40 17.61 -2.70
C GLY A 4 -1.81 16.32 -3.43
N ASP A 5 -1.86 15.15 -2.78
CA ASP A 5 -2.12 13.88 -3.46
C ASP A 5 -3.50 13.83 -4.15
N VAL A 6 -3.51 13.42 -5.42
CA VAL A 6 -4.73 13.23 -6.22
C VAL A 6 -5.53 12.04 -5.69
N VAL A 7 -6.73 12.33 -5.18
CA VAL A 7 -7.67 11.32 -4.70
C VAL A 7 -8.36 10.68 -5.91
N THR A 8 -8.08 9.42 -6.23
CA THR A 8 -8.88 8.68 -7.22
C THR A 8 -9.01 7.18 -6.92
N PRO A 9 -10.22 6.57 -6.95
CA PRO A 9 -11.54 7.14 -7.22
C PRO A 9 -11.94 8.26 -6.25
N GLU A 10 -13.02 9.00 -6.56
CA GLU A 10 -13.57 10.01 -5.65
C GLU A 10 -13.67 9.47 -4.22
N PRO A 11 -13.36 10.28 -3.20
CA PRO A 11 -13.46 9.83 -1.82
C PRO A 11 -14.88 9.31 -1.56
N GLN A 12 -14.99 8.21 -0.82
CA GLN A 12 -16.29 7.62 -0.49
C GLN A 12 -16.72 8.07 0.90
N LYS A 13 -17.97 8.53 1.02
CA LYS A 13 -18.61 8.75 2.31
C LYS A 13 -18.73 7.43 3.05
N ARG A 14 -18.18 7.36 4.25
CA ARG A 14 -18.41 6.28 5.21
C ARG A 14 -18.99 6.86 6.48
N SER A 15 -20.01 6.19 7.01
CA SER A 15 -20.55 6.49 8.33
C SER A 15 -19.66 5.82 9.38
N TRP A 16 -19.17 6.62 10.31
CA TRP A 16 -18.41 6.17 11.47
C TRP A 16 -19.23 6.38 12.72
N VAL A 17 -19.24 5.37 13.58
CA VAL A 17 -19.91 5.44 14.88
C VAL A 17 -18.98 6.14 15.87
N ASN A 18 -19.51 7.11 16.60
CA ASN A 18 -18.78 7.78 17.66
C ASN A 18 -18.49 6.77 18.79
N LEU A 19 -17.20 6.58 19.10
CA LEU A 19 -16.76 5.65 20.14
C LEU A 19 -17.24 6.05 21.54
N CYS A 20 -17.48 7.35 21.77
CA CYS A 20 -17.95 7.89 23.04
C CYS A 20 -19.49 7.89 23.13
N ASN A 21 -20.18 7.88 21.99
CA ASN A 21 -21.64 7.82 21.93
C ASN A 21 -22.10 6.98 20.73
N VAL A 22 -22.38 5.71 20.97
CA VAL A 22 -22.69 4.73 19.92
C VAL A 22 -24.00 5.03 19.16
N GLN A 23 -24.82 5.96 19.67
CA GLN A 23 -26.05 6.44 19.02
C GLN A 23 -25.80 7.61 18.04
N GLU A 24 -24.58 8.17 18.04
CA GLU A 24 -24.16 9.21 17.13
C GLU A 24 -23.24 8.65 16.05
N SER A 25 -23.51 9.02 14.80
CA SER A 25 -22.63 8.72 13.67
C SER A 25 -22.32 9.97 12.88
N PHE A 26 -21.12 10.03 12.30
CA PHE A 26 -20.70 11.13 11.43
C PHE A 26 -20.18 10.59 10.10
N GLU A 27 -20.41 11.36 9.03
CA GLU A 27 -19.95 11.01 7.69
C GLU A 27 -18.54 11.55 7.46
N LEU A 28 -17.61 10.65 7.13
CA LEU A 28 -16.27 11.02 6.69
C LEU A 28 -16.08 10.68 5.21
N TRP A 29 -15.54 11.63 4.46
CA TRP A 29 -14.95 11.37 3.16
C TRP A 29 -13.66 10.59 3.36
N THR A 30 -13.65 9.32 2.97
CA THR A 30 -12.49 8.45 3.13
C THR A 30 -11.96 8.05 1.76
N TYR A 31 -10.62 8.04 1.64
CA TYR A 31 -9.95 7.43 0.49
C TYR A 31 -10.45 6.00 0.30
N THR A 32 -10.68 5.58 -0.94
CA THR A 32 -11.01 4.18 -1.15
C THR A 32 -9.80 3.33 -0.80
N LEU A 33 -10.05 2.09 -0.40
CA LEU A 33 -8.98 1.16 -0.04
C LEU A 33 -8.00 0.97 -1.21
N GLU A 34 -8.51 0.99 -2.44
CA GLU A 34 -7.73 0.92 -3.67
C GLU A 34 -6.76 2.10 -3.80
N THR A 35 -7.18 3.33 -3.51
CA THR A 35 -6.30 4.51 -3.54
C THR A 35 -5.21 4.42 -2.48
N ILE A 36 -5.56 4.01 -1.25
CA ILE A 36 -4.58 3.87 -0.16
C ILE A 36 -3.52 2.83 -0.52
N VAL A 37 -3.95 1.67 -1.04
CA VAL A 37 -3.02 0.62 -1.46
C VAL A 37 -2.22 1.04 -2.69
N ALA A 38 -2.83 1.74 -3.65
CA ALA A 38 -2.14 2.29 -4.81
C ALA A 38 -1.01 3.26 -4.43
N GLU A 39 -1.25 4.18 -3.51
CA GLU A 39 -0.23 5.12 -3.02
C GLU A 39 0.92 4.43 -2.31
N LYS A 40 0.63 3.38 -1.54
CA LYS A 40 1.65 2.59 -0.85
C LYS A 40 2.47 1.75 -1.82
N ILE A 41 1.82 1.08 -2.76
CA ILE A 41 2.48 0.32 -3.82
C ILE A 41 3.35 1.23 -4.69
N GLU A 42 2.82 2.38 -5.11
CA GLU A 42 3.59 3.38 -5.85
C GLU A 42 4.85 3.77 -5.07
N SER A 43 4.72 4.09 -3.77
CA SER A 43 5.88 4.49 -2.97
C SER A 43 6.88 3.36 -2.74
N ILE A 44 6.40 2.11 -2.67
CA ILE A 44 7.26 0.92 -2.55
C ILE A 44 8.05 0.73 -3.84
N LEU A 45 7.38 0.77 -4.98
CA LEU A 45 7.98 0.53 -6.29
C LEU A 45 8.90 1.68 -6.71
N SER A 46 8.49 2.94 -6.51
CA SER A 46 9.30 4.09 -6.91
C SER A 46 10.60 4.22 -6.13
N LYS A 47 10.66 3.70 -4.89
CA LYS A 47 11.90 3.64 -4.08
C LYS A 47 12.69 2.34 -4.27
N GLY A 48 12.05 1.26 -4.69
CA GLY A 48 12.67 -0.05 -4.91
C GLY A 48 13.47 -0.55 -3.71
N VAL A 49 14.68 -1.05 -3.98
CA VAL A 49 15.60 -1.61 -2.97
C VAL A 49 16.12 -0.60 -1.94
N LEU A 50 15.95 0.70 -2.21
CA LEU A 50 16.35 1.80 -1.32
C LEU A 50 15.24 2.18 -0.32
N ASN A 51 14.12 1.44 -0.30
CA ASN A 51 13.02 1.75 0.58
C ASN A 51 13.37 1.52 2.07
N THR A 52 13.09 2.53 2.90
CA THR A 52 13.35 2.55 4.34
C THR A 52 12.08 2.55 5.20
N ARG A 53 10.90 2.39 4.59
CA ARG A 53 9.59 2.44 5.26
C ARG A 53 8.93 1.05 5.33
N PRO A 54 9.35 0.18 6.28
CA PRO A 54 8.78 -1.16 6.42
C PRO A 54 7.28 -1.15 6.79
N ARG A 55 6.77 -0.05 7.36
CA ARG A 55 5.33 0.09 7.64
C ARG A 55 4.48 0.03 6.38
N ASP A 56 4.95 0.57 5.25
CA ASP A 56 4.18 0.54 4.00
C ASP A 56 3.99 -0.90 3.50
N PHE A 57 4.98 -1.78 3.71
CA PHE A 57 4.90 -3.21 3.42
C PHE A 57 3.85 -3.91 4.29
N TYR A 58 3.82 -3.60 5.60
CA TYR A 58 2.81 -4.13 6.51
C TYR A 58 1.40 -3.69 6.12
N ASP A 59 1.22 -2.40 5.85
CA ASP A 59 -0.08 -1.83 5.54
C ASP A 59 -0.65 -2.45 4.26
N VAL A 60 0.17 -2.62 3.21
CA VAL A 60 -0.24 -3.33 1.99
C VAL A 60 -0.66 -4.77 2.31
N TYR A 61 0.17 -5.52 3.03
CA TYR A 61 -0.14 -6.90 3.39
C TYR A 61 -1.47 -7.02 4.14
N MET A 62 -1.67 -6.20 5.18
CA MET A 62 -2.87 -6.22 5.98
C MET A 62 -4.10 -5.79 5.20
N LEU A 63 -4.01 -4.70 4.44
CA LEU A 63 -5.14 -4.20 3.65
C LEU A 63 -5.56 -5.26 2.63
N SER A 64 -4.60 -5.86 1.91
CA SER A 64 -4.83 -6.92 0.92
C SER A 64 -5.43 -8.21 1.49
N LYS A 65 -5.15 -8.54 2.76
CA LYS A 65 -5.73 -9.72 3.42
C LYS A 65 -7.10 -9.46 4.02
N LEU A 66 -7.35 -8.26 4.57
CA LEU A 66 -8.58 -7.95 5.30
C LEU A 66 -9.75 -7.54 4.40
N LYS A 67 -9.49 -7.11 3.17
CA LYS A 67 -10.51 -6.55 2.27
C LYS A 67 -10.37 -7.11 0.87
N LYS A 68 -11.51 -7.38 0.22
CA LYS A 68 -11.54 -7.75 -1.21
C LYS A 68 -11.22 -6.51 -2.04
N PHE A 69 -10.25 -6.62 -2.94
CA PHE A 69 -9.89 -5.57 -3.89
C PHE A 69 -10.58 -5.79 -5.22
N ASN A 70 -11.04 -4.70 -5.83
CA ASN A 70 -11.37 -4.71 -7.25
C ASN A 70 -10.11 -4.35 -8.04
N GLY A 71 -9.51 -5.34 -8.71
CA GLY A 71 -8.27 -5.15 -9.50
C GLY A 71 -8.37 -3.98 -10.49
N LYS A 72 -9.49 -3.83 -11.20
CA LYS A 72 -9.69 -2.72 -12.16
C LYS A 72 -9.65 -1.35 -11.49
N ARG A 73 -10.25 -1.21 -10.30
CA ARG A 73 -10.22 0.05 -9.54
C ARG A 73 -8.84 0.33 -8.98
N PHE A 74 -8.13 -0.71 -8.53
CA PHE A 74 -6.75 -0.59 -8.07
C PHE A 74 -5.82 -0.15 -9.21
N SER A 75 -5.86 -0.79 -10.37
CA SER A 75 -5.00 -0.43 -11.51
C SER A 75 -5.26 1.00 -11.99
N LEU A 76 -6.54 1.43 -12.00
CA LEU A 76 -6.90 2.83 -12.29
C LEU A 76 -6.36 3.81 -11.25
N ALA A 77 -6.49 3.47 -9.95
CA ALA A 77 -5.97 4.29 -8.86
C ALA A 77 -4.44 4.42 -8.96
N LEU A 78 -3.73 3.30 -9.13
CA LEU A 78 -2.28 3.28 -9.27
C LEU A 78 -1.81 4.12 -10.45
N LYS A 79 -2.43 3.97 -11.63
CA LYS A 79 -2.09 4.79 -12.79
C LYS A 79 -2.21 6.29 -12.50
N LYS A 80 -3.32 6.71 -11.89
CA LYS A 80 -3.55 8.12 -11.56
C LYS A 80 -2.59 8.63 -10.49
N THR A 81 -2.25 7.81 -9.49
CA THR A 81 -1.24 8.15 -8.49
C THR A 81 0.13 8.36 -9.13
N CYS A 82 0.55 7.45 -10.02
CA CYS A 82 1.83 7.56 -10.73
C CYS A 82 1.88 8.78 -11.67
N GLU A 83 0.78 9.07 -12.38
CA GLU A 83 0.66 10.26 -13.23
C GLU A 83 0.80 11.55 -12.41
N HIS A 84 0.13 11.60 -11.26
CA HIS A 84 0.20 12.75 -10.36
C HIS A 84 1.62 12.95 -9.78
N ARG A 85 2.27 11.87 -9.36
CA ARG A 85 3.61 11.89 -8.77
C ARG A 85 4.74 11.88 -9.80
N LYS A 86 4.41 11.80 -11.10
CA LYS A 86 5.37 11.67 -12.22
C LYS A 86 6.36 10.52 -12.01
N SER A 87 5.86 9.39 -11.49
CA SER A 87 6.66 8.23 -11.10
C SER A 87 6.41 6.99 -11.95
N TRP A 88 5.70 7.13 -13.08
CA TRP A 88 5.31 6.00 -13.93
C TRP A 88 6.51 5.18 -14.42
N ASP A 89 7.60 5.84 -14.85
CA ASP A 89 8.78 5.15 -15.35
C ASP A 89 9.50 4.35 -14.27
N GLN A 90 9.62 4.91 -13.06
CA GLN A 90 10.21 4.24 -11.90
C GLN A 90 9.35 3.04 -11.49
N VAL A 91 8.02 3.21 -11.43
CA VAL A 91 7.09 2.13 -11.09
C VAL A 91 7.16 1.03 -12.14
N LYS A 92 7.14 1.37 -13.42
CA LYS A 92 7.24 0.38 -14.50
C LYS A 92 8.57 -0.40 -14.44
N ASN A 93 9.68 0.31 -14.27
CA ASN A 93 11.00 -0.33 -14.13
C ASN A 93 11.04 -1.26 -12.90
N ALA A 94 10.49 -0.83 -11.76
CA ALA A 94 10.43 -1.66 -10.56
C ALA A 94 9.49 -2.88 -10.70
N VAL A 95 8.46 -2.80 -11.55
CA VAL A 95 7.63 -3.97 -11.89
C VAL A 95 8.40 -4.94 -12.78
N GLU A 96 9.11 -4.44 -13.80
CA GLU A 96 9.96 -5.24 -14.70
C GLU A 96 11.11 -5.94 -13.94
N HIS A 97 11.68 -5.26 -12.95
CA HIS A 97 12.78 -5.73 -12.12
C HIS A 97 12.34 -6.06 -10.68
N PHE A 98 11.09 -6.50 -10.49
CA PHE A 98 10.55 -6.77 -9.15
C PHE A 98 11.34 -7.84 -8.39
N VAL A 99 12.06 -8.70 -9.11
CA VAL A 99 12.98 -9.71 -8.56
C VAL A 99 14.06 -9.11 -7.65
N ASP A 100 14.44 -7.85 -7.89
CA ASP A 100 15.44 -7.14 -7.08
C ASP A 100 14.89 -6.78 -5.70
N ILE A 101 13.61 -6.38 -5.65
CA ILE A 101 12.89 -6.16 -4.39
C ILE A 101 12.68 -7.50 -3.69
N GLU A 102 12.19 -8.52 -4.43
CA GLU A 102 11.91 -9.87 -3.90
C GLU A 102 13.14 -10.51 -3.23
N ASN A 103 14.32 -10.35 -3.83
CA ASN A 103 15.57 -10.94 -3.32
C ASN A 103 16.43 -9.96 -2.51
N SER A 104 15.90 -8.78 -2.15
CA SER A 104 16.67 -7.78 -1.41
C SER A 104 16.94 -8.21 0.03
N GLY A 105 18.19 -8.57 0.31
CA GLY A 105 18.65 -8.87 1.67
C GLY A 105 18.53 -7.70 2.64
N SER A 106 18.71 -6.46 2.14
CA SER A 106 18.58 -5.25 2.97
C SER A 106 17.12 -5.01 3.37
N LEU A 107 16.17 -5.09 2.43
CA LEU A 107 14.75 -4.95 2.73
C LEU A 107 14.26 -6.04 3.68
N LYS A 108 14.70 -7.28 3.49
CA LYS A 108 14.40 -8.39 4.40
C LYS A 108 14.88 -8.10 5.82
N GLN A 109 16.13 -7.66 5.99
CA GLN A 109 16.66 -7.29 7.31
C GLN A 109 15.90 -6.11 7.94
N PHE A 110 15.52 -5.10 7.16
CA PHE A 110 14.70 -4.00 7.64
C PHE A 110 13.32 -4.48 8.11
N TRP A 111 12.69 -5.39 7.36
CA TRP A 111 11.43 -6.00 7.74
C TRP A 111 11.55 -6.80 9.03
N GLU A 112 12.55 -7.67 9.15
CA GLU A 112 12.75 -8.51 10.34
C GLU A 112 12.95 -7.67 11.60
N ARG A 113 13.76 -6.59 11.51
CA ARG A 113 13.94 -5.64 12.62
C ARG A 113 12.62 -4.94 12.97
N TYR A 114 11.84 -4.55 11.97
CA TYR A 114 10.53 -3.93 12.18
C TYR A 114 9.55 -4.89 12.86
N ALA A 115 9.43 -6.12 12.37
CA ALA A 115 8.55 -7.16 12.92
C ALA A 115 8.91 -7.52 14.36
N LYS A 116 10.21 -7.55 14.69
CA LYS A 116 10.68 -7.80 16.07
C LYS A 116 10.23 -6.73 17.06
N SER A 117 10.19 -5.47 16.65
CA SER A 117 9.79 -4.35 17.51
C SER A 117 8.28 -4.09 17.52
N ASN A 118 7.50 -4.78 16.68
CA ASN A 118 6.07 -4.55 16.51
C ASN A 118 5.31 -5.89 16.60
N SER A 119 4.69 -6.17 17.74
CA SER A 119 4.03 -7.45 18.04
C SER A 119 2.97 -7.86 17.02
N TYR A 120 2.25 -6.90 16.44
CA TYR A 120 1.23 -7.14 15.39
C TYR A 120 1.83 -7.65 14.07
N ALA A 121 3.12 -7.46 13.83
CA ALA A 121 3.82 -7.90 12.62
C ALA A 121 4.69 -9.16 12.84
N ALA A 122 4.75 -9.68 14.06
CA ALA A 122 5.68 -10.74 14.45
C ALA A 122 5.55 -12.06 13.66
N ASN A 123 4.34 -12.38 13.18
CA ASN A 123 4.04 -13.62 12.46
C ASN A 123 3.98 -13.45 10.93
N ILE A 124 4.51 -12.35 10.39
CA ILE A 124 4.46 -12.05 8.96
C ILE A 124 5.88 -12.10 8.39
N GLY A 125 6.13 -13.04 7.49
CA GLY A 125 7.40 -13.14 6.79
C GLY A 125 7.53 -12.10 5.68
N TYR A 126 8.76 -11.67 5.41
CA TYR A 126 9.03 -10.76 4.28
C TYR A 126 8.53 -11.35 2.95
N ASN A 127 8.77 -12.65 2.74
CA ASN A 127 8.35 -13.38 1.55
C ASN A 127 6.82 -13.40 1.39
N ASP A 128 6.06 -13.45 2.48
CA ASP A 128 4.59 -13.42 2.42
C ASP A 128 4.10 -12.07 1.90
N ILE A 129 4.76 -10.98 2.31
CA ILE A 129 4.43 -9.63 1.85
C ILE A 129 4.77 -9.46 0.38
N VAL A 130 5.97 -9.87 -0.02
CA VAL A 130 6.41 -9.80 -1.42
C VAL A 130 5.48 -10.61 -2.32
N ALA A 131 5.06 -11.79 -1.88
CA ALA A 131 4.08 -12.60 -2.63
C ALA A 131 2.73 -11.88 -2.79
N VAL A 132 2.24 -11.21 -1.74
CA VAL A 132 1.02 -10.39 -1.83
C VAL A 132 1.20 -9.25 -2.82
N ILE A 133 2.31 -8.52 -2.74
CA ILE A 133 2.60 -7.42 -3.67
C ILE A 133 2.66 -7.95 -5.10
N LYS A 134 3.41 -9.02 -5.35
CA LYS A 134 3.52 -9.66 -6.67
C LYS A 134 2.14 -10.04 -7.23
N ASN A 135 1.27 -10.62 -6.41
CA ASN A 135 -0.10 -10.93 -6.82
C ASN A 135 -0.91 -9.68 -7.19
N LEU A 136 -0.79 -8.59 -6.43
CA LEU A 136 -1.44 -7.31 -6.80
C LEU A 136 -0.93 -6.78 -8.13
N LEU A 137 0.36 -6.94 -8.43
CA LEU A 137 0.94 -6.48 -9.68
C LEU A 137 0.45 -7.28 -10.89
N THR A 138 0.09 -8.55 -10.72
CA THR A 138 -0.53 -9.34 -11.82
C THR A 138 -1.91 -8.84 -12.24
N ALA A 139 -2.55 -8.00 -11.43
CA ALA A 139 -3.86 -7.40 -11.73
C ALA A 139 -3.77 -6.06 -12.49
N ILE A 140 -2.55 -5.56 -12.73
CA ILE A 140 -2.25 -4.33 -13.47
C ILE A 140 -2.04 -4.67 -14.94
#